data_AF-A0A3B6H4R9-F1
#
_entry.id   AF-A0A3B6H4R9-F1
#
_cell.length_a   1.000
_cell.length_b   1.000
_cell.length_c   1.000
_cell.angle_alpha   90.00
_cell.angle_beta   90.00
_cell.angle_gamma   90.00
#
_symmetry.space_group_name_H-M   'P 1'
#
loop_
_entity.id
_entity.type
_entity.pdbx_description
1 polymer ?
#
loop_
_entity_poly.entity_id
_entity_poly.type
_entity_poly.pdbx_seq_one_letter_code
_entity_poly.pdbx_strand_id
1 'polypeptide(L)'
;MLQWAYAKFKTNNFFTKRLTSNFDLHACQINEVRGLLGSLTEEMPSFLSDATIRRFLRARNWSMEQATKGLKETVKWRREYRPDAISWEDLAEMENEARRTHVADYLDKNGRSVLVVNLPMQIAKNFVQPNMKEKVKFVYANKPESLKIIADIFDLDTLESSFGGRSTSTIFDINKYAERMRRADKMRGASKYTNGK
;
A
#
# COMPACT_ATOMS: atom_id res chain seq x y z
N MET A 1 -29.11 36.06 15.31
CA MET A 1 -28.29 35.31 16.28
C MET A 1 -27.35 34.42 15.46
N LEU A 2 -26.12 34.86 15.27
CA LEU A 2 -25.08 34.16 14.51
C LEU A 2 -24.41 33.13 15.42
N GLN A 3 -24.10 31.94 14.90
CA GLN A 3 -22.87 31.23 15.24
C GLN A 3 -22.44 30.33 14.07
N TRP A 4 -21.32 30.70 13.46
CA TRP A 4 -20.53 29.90 12.53
C TRP A 4 -19.39 29.25 13.32
N ALA A 5 -18.99 28.02 12.95
CA ALA A 5 -17.70 27.45 13.34
C ALA A 5 -16.85 27.26 12.08
N TYR A 6 -15.79 28.07 12.00
CA TYR A 6 -14.77 28.06 10.94
C TYR A 6 -13.52 27.36 11.47
N ALA A 7 -13.08 26.28 10.82
CA ALA A 7 -11.80 25.63 11.11
C ALA A 7 -10.82 25.90 9.98
N LYS A 8 -9.98 26.93 10.16
CA LYS A 8 -8.81 27.22 9.30
C LYS A 8 -7.62 26.47 9.87
N PHE A 9 -7.11 25.48 9.15
CA PHE A 9 -5.80 24.91 9.45
C PHE A 9 -4.72 25.96 9.09
N LYS A 10 -3.98 26.43 10.10
CA LYS A 10 -2.74 27.20 9.90
C LYS A 10 -1.69 26.27 9.30
N THR A 11 -1.34 26.45 8.03
CA THR A 11 -0.02 26.04 7.53
C THR A 11 1.00 27.01 8.09
N ASN A 12 1.81 26.55 9.04
CA ASN A 12 2.98 27.30 9.51
C ASN A 12 4.03 27.31 8.40
N ASN A 13 4.23 28.49 7.80
CA ASN A 13 5.49 28.83 7.15
C ASN A 13 6.56 28.99 8.24
N PHE A 14 7.28 27.89 8.50
CA PHE A 14 8.60 27.90 9.15
C PHE A 14 9.59 27.33 8.14
N PHE A 15 9.83 28.10 7.07
CA PHE A 15 10.85 27.77 6.09
C PHE A 15 12.24 28.02 6.70
N THR A 16 13.10 26.99 6.55
CA THR A 16 14.57 27.02 6.50
C THR A 16 15.43 27.16 7.76
N LYS A 17 14.96 26.77 8.97
CA LYS A 17 15.89 26.41 10.08
C LYS A 17 15.53 25.15 10.90
N ARG A 18 14.45 24.44 10.57
CA ARG A 18 13.90 23.30 11.35
C ARG A 18 13.99 21.92 10.68
N LEU A 19 14.48 21.85 9.44
CA LEU A 19 14.46 20.61 8.64
C LEU A 19 15.59 19.63 9.03
N THR A 20 16.71 20.13 9.56
CA THR A 20 17.85 19.29 9.97
C THR A 20 17.53 18.49 11.23
N SER A 21 16.94 19.13 12.26
CA SER A 21 16.65 18.47 13.54
C SER A 21 15.69 17.28 13.44
N ASN A 22 14.70 17.34 12.52
CA ASN A 22 13.73 16.26 12.36
C ASN A 22 14.29 15.08 11.55
N PHE A 23 15.17 15.34 10.58
CA PHE A 23 15.79 14.27 9.81
C PHE A 23 16.76 13.46 10.68
N ASP A 24 17.57 14.15 11.47
CA ASP A 24 18.52 13.54 12.40
C ASP A 24 17.79 12.77 13.52
N LEU A 25 16.66 13.30 14.03
CA LEU A 25 15.82 12.61 15.00
C LEU A 25 15.24 11.32 14.43
N HIS A 26 14.67 11.35 13.23
CA HIS A 26 14.12 10.15 12.60
C HIS A 26 15.21 9.12 12.30
N ALA A 27 16.42 9.54 11.91
CA ALA A 27 17.56 8.65 11.72
C ALA A 27 18.00 8.01 13.04
N CYS A 28 18.03 8.78 14.13
CA CYS A 28 18.36 8.28 15.47
C CYS A 28 17.36 7.19 15.91
N GLN A 29 16.05 7.46 15.80
CA GLN A 29 15.01 6.49 16.17
C GLN A 29 15.06 5.20 15.33
N ILE A 30 15.40 5.31 14.05
CA ILE A 30 15.59 4.14 13.19
C ILE A 30 16.77 3.29 13.68
N ASN A 31 17.90 3.92 14.01
CA ASN A 31 19.08 3.23 14.53
C ASN A 31 18.83 2.61 15.90
N GLU A 32 18.05 3.27 16.77
CA GLU A 32 17.68 2.74 18.07
C GLU A 32 16.79 1.49 17.94
N VAL A 33 15.75 1.55 17.12
CA VAL A 33 14.92 0.36 16.81
C VAL A 33 15.77 -0.75 16.17
N ARG A 34 16.69 -0.41 15.26
CA ARG A 34 17.63 -1.38 14.68
C ARG A 34 18.46 -2.07 15.76
N GLY A 35 18.99 -1.33 16.73
CA GLY A 35 19.70 -1.87 17.88
C GLY A 35 18.83 -2.82 18.72
N LEU A 36 17.58 -2.46 18.98
CA LEU A 36 16.62 -3.28 19.74
C LEU A 36 16.21 -4.58 19.02
N LEU A 37 16.34 -4.64 17.70
CA LEU A 37 16.13 -5.84 16.90
C LEU A 37 17.33 -6.80 16.94
N GLY A 38 18.54 -6.29 17.19
CA GLY A 38 19.76 -7.08 17.33
C GLY A 38 20.03 -7.96 16.10
N SER A 39 20.35 -9.23 16.35
CA SER A 39 20.72 -10.22 15.32
C SER A 39 19.64 -10.48 14.25
N LEU A 40 18.39 -10.11 14.50
CA LEU A 40 17.33 -10.22 13.49
C LEU A 40 17.66 -9.38 12.24
N THR A 41 18.34 -8.25 12.42
CA THR A 41 18.72 -7.35 11.32
C THR A 41 19.76 -7.96 10.39
N GLU A 42 20.60 -8.85 10.91
CA GLU A 42 21.58 -9.62 10.13
C GLU A 42 20.94 -10.81 9.40
N GLU A 43 19.89 -11.40 9.99
CA GLU A 43 19.16 -12.52 9.38
C GLU A 43 18.33 -12.08 8.17
N MET A 44 17.68 -10.91 8.24
CA MET A 44 16.78 -10.42 7.19
C MET A 44 17.09 -8.98 6.75
N PRO A 45 18.31 -8.69 6.28
CA PRO A 45 18.77 -7.32 6.02
C PRO A 45 17.98 -6.63 4.91
N SER A 46 17.51 -7.38 3.91
CA SER A 46 16.66 -6.85 2.83
C SER A 46 15.29 -6.40 3.34
N PHE A 47 14.69 -7.14 4.28
CA PHE A 47 13.41 -6.80 4.87
C PHE A 47 13.55 -5.69 5.91
N LEU A 48 14.50 -5.80 6.85
CA LEU A 48 14.71 -4.87 7.96
C LEU A 48 15.55 -3.64 7.59
N SER A 49 15.32 -3.13 6.38
CA SER A 49 15.91 -1.87 5.90
C SER A 49 15.38 -0.65 6.66
N ASP A 50 16.07 0.49 6.54
CA ASP A 50 15.63 1.77 7.12
C ASP A 50 14.25 2.20 6.65
N ALA A 51 13.93 1.92 5.38
CA ALA A 51 12.62 2.19 4.83
C ALA A 51 11.53 1.38 5.55
N THR A 52 11.79 0.11 5.88
CA THR A 52 10.85 -0.74 6.62
C THR A 52 10.72 -0.28 8.06
N ILE A 53 11.83 -0.06 8.77
CA ILE A 53 11.82 0.43 10.16
C ILE A 53 11.03 1.75 10.25
N ARG A 54 11.29 2.69 9.33
CA ARG A 54 10.56 3.96 9.24
C ARG A 54 9.06 3.76 8.98
N ARG A 55 8.66 2.79 8.15
CA ARG A 55 7.23 2.46 7.93
C ARG A 55 6.57 2.00 9.23
N PHE A 56 7.22 1.12 10.01
CA PHE A 56 6.70 0.66 11.29
C PHE A 56 6.61 1.77 12.33
N LEU A 57 7.64 2.63 12.43
CA LEU A 57 7.62 3.82 13.28
C LEU A 57 6.45 4.74 12.93
N ARG A 58 6.28 5.11 11.65
CA ARG A 58 5.15 5.95 11.23
C ARG A 58 3.79 5.34 11.54
N ALA A 59 3.63 4.03 11.37
CA ALA A 59 2.37 3.33 11.66
C ALA A 59 2.03 3.24 13.16
N ARG A 60 3.01 3.48 14.03
CA ARG A 60 2.88 3.44 15.49
C ARG A 60 3.15 4.82 16.12
N ASN A 61 2.89 5.89 15.38
CA ASN A 61 3.09 7.27 15.84
C ASN A 61 4.49 7.52 16.44
N TRP A 62 5.52 6.93 15.82
CA TRP A 62 6.92 6.97 16.25
C TRP A 62 7.21 6.35 17.63
N SER A 63 6.33 5.48 18.15
CA SER A 63 6.63 4.65 19.32
C SER A 63 7.62 3.53 18.97
N MET A 64 8.83 3.61 19.55
CA MET A 64 9.90 2.64 19.31
C MET A 64 9.58 1.27 19.87
N GLU A 65 8.95 1.20 21.05
CA GLU A 65 8.53 -0.05 21.67
C GLU A 65 7.50 -0.80 20.80
N GLN A 66 6.45 -0.11 20.38
CA GLN A 66 5.41 -0.70 19.54
C GLN A 66 5.92 -1.07 18.15
N ALA A 67 6.79 -0.24 17.55
CA ALA A 67 7.41 -0.54 16.26
C ALA A 67 8.31 -1.78 16.35
N THR A 68 9.15 -1.87 17.39
CA THR A 68 10.02 -3.02 17.63
C THR A 68 9.22 -4.30 17.84
N LYS A 69 8.17 -4.25 18.67
CA LYS A 69 7.27 -5.39 18.89
C LYS A 69 6.63 -5.86 17.58
N GLY A 70 6.06 -4.93 16.81
CA GLY A 70 5.45 -5.25 15.51
C GLY A 70 6.44 -5.83 14.49
N LEU A 71 7.68 -5.33 14.47
CA LEU A 71 8.73 -5.86 13.61
C LEU A 71 9.10 -7.30 14.00
N LYS A 72 9.26 -7.60 15.30
CA LYS A 72 9.53 -8.96 15.80
C LYS A 72 8.41 -9.95 15.44
N GLU A 73 7.15 -9.54 15.62
CA GLU A 73 5.98 -10.33 15.23
C GLU A 73 5.94 -10.57 13.72
N THR A 74 6.26 -9.55 12.91
CA THR A 74 6.30 -9.67 11.44
C THR A 74 7.44 -10.59 10.99
N VAL A 75 8.62 -10.54 11.63
CA VAL A 75 9.72 -11.46 11.34
C VAL A 75 9.30 -12.90 11.62
N LYS A 76 8.66 -13.16 12.77
CA LYS A 76 8.10 -14.49 13.08
C LYS A 76 7.13 -14.97 11.99
N TRP A 77 6.18 -14.13 11.60
CA TRP A 77 5.22 -14.44 10.54
C TRP A 77 5.92 -14.70 9.19
N ARG A 78 6.95 -13.92 8.83
CA ARG A 78 7.70 -14.12 7.59
C ARG A 78 8.49 -15.43 7.58
N ARG A 79 8.98 -15.90 8.73
CA ARG A 79 9.61 -17.22 8.83
C ARG A 79 8.61 -18.34 8.59
N GLU A 80 7.40 -18.21 9.15
CA GLU A 80 6.34 -19.22 9.05
C GLU A 80 5.73 -19.29 7.64
N TYR A 81 5.32 -18.15 7.09
CA TYR A 81 4.57 -18.09 5.82
C TYR A 81 5.44 -17.84 4.60
N ARG A 82 6.74 -17.54 4.78
CA ARG A 82 7.75 -17.38 3.71
C ARG A 82 7.23 -16.57 2.50
N PRO A 83 6.71 -15.35 2.70
CA PRO A 83 6.12 -14.56 1.60
C PRO A 83 7.12 -14.19 0.50
N ASP A 84 8.42 -14.20 0.81
CA ASP A 84 9.49 -14.03 -0.17
C ASP A 84 9.58 -15.17 -1.19
N ALA A 85 9.10 -16.38 -0.84
CA ALA A 85 9.15 -17.56 -1.69
C ALA A 85 7.89 -17.74 -2.58
N ILE A 86 6.78 -17.08 -2.23
CA ILE A 86 5.56 -17.07 -3.06
C ILE A 86 5.91 -16.41 -4.39
N SER A 87 5.48 -16.93 -5.52
CA SER A 87 5.65 -16.37 -6.87
C SER A 87 4.31 -16.24 -7.59
N TRP A 88 4.27 -15.54 -8.72
CA TRP A 88 3.09 -15.46 -9.59
C TRP A 88 2.62 -16.85 -9.99
N GLU A 89 3.54 -17.75 -10.31
CA GLU A 89 3.25 -19.13 -10.71
C GLU A 89 2.50 -19.91 -9.63
N ASP A 90 2.74 -19.60 -8.35
CA ASP A 90 2.02 -20.25 -7.23
C ASP A 90 0.56 -19.79 -7.11
N LEU A 91 0.21 -18.63 -7.70
CA LEU A 91 -1.10 -18.01 -7.59
C LEU A 91 -1.85 -17.92 -8.93
N ALA A 92 -1.16 -18.14 -10.05
CA ALA A 92 -1.64 -17.81 -11.38
C ALA A 92 -2.96 -18.50 -11.72
N GLU A 93 -3.09 -19.80 -11.42
CA GLU A 93 -4.31 -20.55 -11.72
C GLU A 93 -5.51 -20.00 -10.93
N MET A 94 -5.37 -19.89 -9.60
CA MET A 94 -6.43 -19.41 -8.72
C MET A 94 -6.84 -17.95 -9.03
N GLU A 95 -5.87 -17.05 -9.24
CA GLU A 95 -6.16 -15.64 -9.53
C GLU A 95 -6.70 -15.44 -10.96
N ASN A 96 -6.28 -16.26 -11.93
CA ASN A 96 -6.79 -16.20 -13.30
C ASN A 96 -8.25 -16.65 -13.40
N GLU A 97 -8.61 -17.73 -12.70
CA GLU A 97 -9.99 -18.19 -12.64
C GLU A 97 -10.89 -17.20 -11.89
N ALA A 98 -10.37 -16.62 -10.80
CA ALA A 98 -11.17 -15.81 -9.91
C ALA A 98 -11.33 -14.35 -10.38
N ARG A 99 -10.32 -13.77 -11.05
CA ARG A 99 -10.25 -12.33 -11.40
C ARG A 99 -10.68 -11.39 -10.26
N ARG A 100 -10.43 -11.83 -9.02
CA ARG A 100 -10.96 -11.19 -7.80
C ARG A 100 -10.16 -9.96 -7.43
N THR A 101 -8.84 -9.98 -7.64
CA THR A 101 -7.98 -8.87 -7.21
C THR A 101 -6.82 -8.66 -8.17
N HIS A 102 -6.48 -7.40 -8.44
CA HIS A 102 -5.23 -7.06 -9.13
C HIS A 102 -4.72 -5.68 -8.71
N VAL A 103 -3.41 -5.48 -8.80
CA VAL A 103 -2.80 -4.15 -8.64
C VAL A 103 -2.90 -3.43 -9.98
N ALA A 104 -3.48 -2.23 -10.03
CA ALA A 104 -3.54 -1.46 -11.28
C ALA A 104 -2.15 -1.06 -11.78
N ASP A 105 -2.05 -0.73 -13.06
CA ASP A 105 -0.84 -0.17 -13.67
C ASP A 105 -0.76 1.36 -13.60
N TYR A 106 -1.81 2.00 -13.08
CA TYR A 106 -1.85 3.44 -12.79
C TYR A 106 -1.79 3.74 -11.28
N LEU A 107 -1.47 4.99 -10.96
CA LEU A 107 -1.47 5.54 -9.61
C LEU A 107 -2.65 6.49 -9.44
N ASP A 108 -3.05 6.73 -8.19
CA ASP A 108 -3.96 7.84 -7.89
C ASP A 108 -3.23 9.20 -7.97
N LYS A 109 -3.97 10.30 -7.86
CA LYS A 109 -3.41 11.67 -7.94
C LYS A 109 -2.36 12.00 -6.87
N ASN A 110 -2.31 11.20 -5.79
CA ASN A 110 -1.32 11.35 -4.73
C ASN A 110 -0.13 10.39 -4.89
N GLY A 111 -0.04 9.68 -6.03
CA GLY A 111 1.03 8.72 -6.32
C GLY A 111 0.88 7.39 -5.56
N ARG A 112 -0.31 7.07 -5.05
CA ARG A 112 -0.56 5.80 -4.32
C ARG A 112 -0.92 4.71 -5.31
N SER A 113 -0.42 3.50 -5.06
CA SER A 113 -0.81 2.29 -5.79
C SER A 113 -2.28 1.96 -5.55
N VAL A 114 -2.95 1.50 -6.61
CA VAL A 114 -4.38 1.16 -6.59
C VAL A 114 -4.53 -0.35 -6.62
N LEU A 115 -5.25 -0.90 -5.65
CA LEU A 115 -5.66 -2.31 -5.61
C LEU A 115 -7.12 -2.39 -6.03
N VAL A 116 -7.38 -3.06 -7.14
CA VAL A 116 -8.72 -3.32 -7.64
C VAL A 116 -9.20 -4.65 -7.09
N VAL A 117 -10.38 -4.67 -6.49
CA VAL A 117 -10.95 -5.85 -5.85
C VAL A 117 -12.40 -6.02 -6.33
N ASN A 118 -12.64 -7.06 -7.13
CA ASN A 118 -13.94 -7.46 -7.64
C ASN A 118 -14.60 -8.44 -6.65
N LEU A 119 -15.21 -7.89 -5.59
CA LEU A 119 -15.95 -8.67 -4.60
C LEU A 119 -17.47 -8.44 -4.72
N PRO A 120 -18.29 -9.49 -4.60
CA PRO A 120 -19.72 -9.32 -4.39
C PRO A 120 -20.01 -8.45 -3.17
N MET A 121 -20.92 -7.48 -3.30
CA MET A 121 -21.26 -6.54 -2.22
C MET A 121 -21.68 -7.24 -0.92
N GLN A 122 -22.33 -8.41 -1.00
CA GLN A 122 -22.74 -9.18 0.18
C GLN A 122 -21.53 -9.65 1.02
N ILE A 123 -20.43 -9.98 0.35
CA ILE A 123 -19.18 -10.35 1.00
C ILE A 123 -18.50 -9.09 1.57
N ALA A 124 -18.48 -7.99 0.79
CA ALA A 124 -17.83 -6.75 1.19
C ALA A 124 -18.37 -6.16 2.50
N LYS A 125 -19.67 -6.29 2.78
CA LYS A 125 -20.31 -5.81 4.02
C LYS A 125 -19.67 -6.39 5.29
N ASN A 126 -19.17 -7.63 5.23
CA ASN A 126 -18.55 -8.29 6.38
C ASN A 126 -17.17 -7.72 6.72
N PHE A 127 -16.52 -7.03 5.77
CA PHE A 127 -15.17 -6.47 5.93
C PHE A 127 -15.16 -5.00 6.36
N VAL A 128 -16.29 -4.29 6.25
CA VAL A 128 -16.38 -2.88 6.63
C VAL A 128 -16.69 -2.74 8.12
N GLN A 129 -15.63 -2.64 8.93
CA GLN A 129 -15.74 -2.36 10.36
C GLN A 129 -16.27 -0.94 10.63
N PRO A 130 -16.89 -0.66 11.80
CA PRO A 130 -17.44 0.65 12.12
C PRO A 130 -16.45 1.81 12.01
N ASN A 131 -15.20 1.60 12.45
CA ASN A 131 -14.10 2.57 12.37
C ASN A 131 -13.56 2.80 10.94
N MET A 132 -14.01 2.00 9.96
CA MET A 132 -13.61 2.10 8.56
C MET A 132 -14.63 2.86 7.72
N LYS A 133 -15.83 3.15 8.26
CA LYS A 133 -16.92 3.82 7.52
C LYS A 133 -16.50 5.18 6.93
N GLU A 134 -15.71 5.96 7.66
CA GLU A 134 -15.20 7.26 7.17
C GLU A 134 -14.15 7.12 6.05
N LYS A 135 -13.51 5.95 5.96
CA LYS A 135 -12.49 5.64 4.94
C LYS A 135 -13.08 4.99 3.69
N VAL A 136 -14.32 4.53 3.75
CA VAL A 136 -15.03 3.90 2.63
C VAL A 136 -15.94 4.93 1.98
N LYS A 137 -15.67 5.23 0.71
CA LYS A 137 -16.54 6.07 -0.11
C LYS A 137 -17.31 5.20 -1.09
N PHE A 138 -18.63 5.18 -0.97
CA PHE A 138 -19.49 4.52 -1.95
C PHE A 138 -19.72 5.47 -3.13
N VAL A 139 -19.35 5.01 -4.32
CA VAL A 139 -19.45 5.79 -5.56
C VAL A 139 -20.24 5.00 -6.60
N TYR A 140 -21.01 5.72 -7.41
CA TYR A 140 -21.86 5.16 -8.46
C TYR A 140 -21.62 5.88 -9.77
N ALA A 141 -21.41 5.14 -10.87
CA ALA A 141 -21.06 5.70 -12.17
C ALA A 141 -22.16 6.62 -12.74
N ASN A 142 -23.41 6.42 -12.35
CA ASN A 142 -24.57 7.19 -12.82
C ASN A 142 -24.91 8.41 -11.96
N LYS A 143 -24.12 8.73 -10.92
CA LYS A 143 -24.36 9.89 -10.04
C LYS A 143 -23.29 10.97 -10.22
N PRO A 144 -23.66 12.21 -10.58
CA PRO A 144 -22.70 13.31 -10.76
C PRO A 144 -21.82 13.57 -9.53
N GLU A 145 -22.35 13.44 -8.32
CA GLU A 145 -21.59 13.65 -7.07
C GLU A 145 -20.54 12.56 -6.87
N SER A 146 -20.83 11.33 -7.27
CA SER A 146 -19.88 10.22 -7.22
C SER A 146 -18.74 10.42 -8.22
N LEU A 147 -19.05 10.91 -9.42
CA LEU A 147 -18.03 11.21 -10.43
C LEU A 147 -17.05 12.30 -9.95
N LYS A 148 -17.53 13.30 -9.20
CA LYS A 148 -16.64 14.29 -8.55
C LYS A 148 -15.68 13.64 -7.57
N ILE A 149 -16.17 12.74 -6.72
CA ILE A 149 -15.33 12.01 -5.76
C ILE A 149 -14.25 11.19 -6.48
N ILE A 150 -14.62 10.50 -7.57
CA ILE A 150 -13.68 9.72 -8.38
C ILE A 150 -12.65 10.65 -9.03
N ALA A 151 -13.11 11.76 -9.62
CA ALA A 151 -12.24 12.76 -10.26
C ALA A 151 -11.27 13.43 -9.28
N ASP A 152 -11.64 13.58 -8.00
CA ASP A 152 -10.76 14.14 -6.97
C ASP A 152 -9.61 13.19 -6.60
N ILE A 153 -9.82 11.88 -6.74
CA ILE A 153 -8.87 10.85 -6.32
C ILE A 153 -8.03 10.36 -7.50
N PHE A 154 -8.65 10.18 -8.67
CA PHE A 154 -8.05 9.55 -9.83
C PHE A 154 -7.96 10.49 -11.02
N ASP A 155 -6.94 10.28 -11.85
CA ASP A 155 -6.94 10.82 -13.20
C ASP A 155 -7.92 10.02 -14.06
N LEU A 156 -8.97 10.69 -14.54
CA LEU A 156 -10.04 10.06 -15.28
C LEU A 156 -9.59 9.57 -16.66
N ASP A 157 -8.53 10.15 -17.23
CA ASP A 157 -8.04 9.72 -18.55
C ASP A 157 -7.24 8.41 -18.47
N THR A 158 -6.68 8.11 -17.29
CA THR A 158 -5.99 6.83 -17.02
C THR A 158 -6.89 5.78 -16.40
N LEU A 159 -7.95 6.19 -15.70
CA LEU A 159 -8.87 5.29 -15.00
C LEU A 159 -9.70 4.46 -15.98
N GLU A 160 -9.91 3.18 -15.67
CA GLU A 160 -10.75 2.29 -16.47
C GLU A 160 -12.20 2.77 -16.54
N SER A 161 -12.84 2.54 -17.69
CA SER A 161 -14.25 2.87 -17.92
C SER A 161 -15.21 2.12 -17.01
N SER A 162 -14.85 0.89 -16.59
CA SER A 162 -15.56 0.10 -15.58
C SER A 162 -15.71 0.83 -14.24
N PHE A 163 -14.79 1.74 -13.93
CA PHE A 163 -14.80 2.59 -12.74
C PHE A 163 -15.25 4.03 -13.01
N GLY A 164 -15.82 4.31 -14.19
CA GLY A 164 -16.27 5.65 -14.58
C GLY A 164 -15.16 6.55 -15.14
N GLY A 165 -14.02 5.98 -15.53
CA GLY A 165 -12.97 6.68 -16.27
C GLY A 165 -13.21 6.76 -17.78
N ARG A 166 -12.27 7.40 -18.48
CA ARG A 166 -12.27 7.63 -19.93
C ARG A 166 -11.19 6.85 -20.66
N SER A 167 -10.40 6.05 -19.95
CA SER A 167 -9.34 5.26 -20.57
C SER A 167 -9.92 4.36 -21.66
N THR A 168 -9.38 4.51 -22.87
CA THR A 168 -9.70 3.66 -24.03
C THR A 168 -8.84 2.40 -24.04
N SER A 169 -7.87 2.30 -23.14
CA SER A 169 -7.06 1.09 -22.96
C SER A 169 -7.99 -0.05 -22.54
N THR A 170 -7.81 -1.21 -23.18
CA THR A 170 -8.62 -2.40 -22.95
C THR A 170 -8.71 -2.74 -21.46
N ILE A 171 -9.92 -3.18 -21.06
CA ILE A 171 -10.24 -3.86 -19.80
C ILE A 171 -9.07 -4.74 -19.34
N PHE A 172 -8.82 -4.77 -18.01
CA PHE A 172 -7.79 -5.58 -17.34
C PHE A 172 -7.29 -6.79 -18.17
N ASP A 173 -6.04 -6.70 -18.62
CA ASP A 173 -5.36 -7.75 -19.39
C ASP A 173 -4.51 -8.60 -18.45
N ILE A 174 -4.99 -9.82 -18.20
CA ILE A 174 -4.31 -10.74 -17.29
C ILE A 174 -2.92 -11.16 -17.77
N ASN A 175 -2.68 -11.22 -19.08
CA ASN A 175 -1.36 -11.59 -19.60
C ASN A 175 -0.34 -10.49 -19.32
N LYS A 176 -0.70 -9.22 -19.56
CA LYS A 176 0.14 -8.07 -19.20
C LYS A 176 0.37 -7.98 -17.69
N TYR A 177 -0.67 -8.25 -16.90
CA TYR A 177 -0.54 -8.29 -15.45
C TYR A 177 0.42 -9.39 -15.00
N ALA A 178 0.25 -10.61 -15.52
CA ALA A 178 1.12 -11.75 -15.24
C ALA A 178 2.58 -11.46 -15.57
N GLU A 179 2.87 -10.86 -16.73
CA GLU A 179 4.23 -10.44 -17.10
C GLU A 179 4.84 -9.46 -16.10
N ARG A 180 4.06 -8.48 -15.65
CA ARG A 180 4.52 -7.50 -14.64
C ARG A 180 4.80 -8.17 -13.29
N MET A 181 3.96 -9.13 -12.88
CA MET A 181 4.16 -9.91 -11.66
C MET A 181 5.43 -10.78 -11.75
N ARG A 182 5.63 -11.52 -12.85
CA ARG A 182 6.86 -12.30 -13.09
C ARG A 182 8.11 -11.43 -13.10
N ARG A 183 8.05 -10.23 -13.68
CA ARG A 183 9.16 -9.27 -13.65
C ARG A 183 9.48 -8.84 -12.21
N ALA A 184 8.45 -8.58 -11.41
CA ALA A 184 8.63 -8.25 -9.99
C ALA A 184 9.24 -9.43 -9.21
N ASP A 185 8.82 -10.65 -9.50
CA ASP A 185 9.36 -11.88 -8.90
C ASP A 185 10.84 -12.06 -9.21
N LYS A 186 11.25 -11.79 -10.44
CA LYS A 186 12.66 -11.78 -10.82
C LYS A 186 13.45 -10.72 -10.06
N MET A 187 12.91 -9.50 -9.92
CA MET A 187 13.59 -8.42 -9.19
C MET A 187 13.75 -8.70 -7.70
N ARG A 188 12.82 -9.44 -7.07
CA ARG A 188 12.89 -9.81 -5.65
C ARG A 188 13.57 -11.16 -5.37
N GLY A 189 14.00 -11.87 -6.41
CA GLY A 189 14.65 -13.19 -6.26
C GLY A 189 13.70 -14.34 -5.93
N ALA A 190 12.40 -14.20 -6.21
CA ALA A 190 11.39 -15.25 -5.99
C ALA A 190 11.23 -16.21 -7.18
N SER A 191 12.05 -16.06 -8.23
CA SER A 191 11.96 -16.90 -9.42
C SER A 191 12.52 -18.30 -9.16
N LYS A 192 11.65 -19.32 -9.31
CA LYS A 192 12.02 -20.74 -9.19
C LYS A 192 12.84 -21.27 -10.38
N TYR A 193 12.98 -20.50 -11.46
CA TYR A 193 13.68 -20.88 -12.68
C TYR A 193 15.08 -20.26 -12.75
N THR A 194 15.93 -20.59 -11.77
CA THR A 194 17.37 -20.35 -11.84
C THR A 194 18.12 -21.59 -11.36
N ASN A 195 17.81 -22.76 -11.93
CA ASN A 195 18.65 -23.95 -11.86
C ASN A 195 18.37 -24.83 -13.08
N GLY A 196 18.82 -24.38 -14.25
CA GLY A 196 19.11 -25.24 -15.39
C GLY A 196 20.62 -25.44 -15.44
N LYS A 197 21.09 -26.56 -14.90
CA LYS A 197 22.30 -27.21 -15.41
C LYS A 197 21.96 -27.88 -16.73
#